data_AF-A0A914TTC0-F1
#
_entry.id   AF-A0A914TTC0-F1
#
_cell.length_a   1.000
_cell.length_b   1.000
_cell.length_c   1.000
_cell.angle_alpha   90.00
_cell.angle_beta   90.00
_cell.angle_gamma   90.00
#
_symmetry.space_group_name_H-M   'P 1'
#
loop_
_entity.id
_entity.type
_entity.pdbx_description
1 polymer ?
#
loop_
_entity_poly.entity_id
_entity_poly.type
_entity_poly.pdbx_seq_one_letter_code
_entity_poly.pdbx_strand_id
1 'polypeptide(L)'
;MRIFKIVLLILYLIIDGFSEDLKETFKVFRIFPRDWRDIQNLATLRSMSEDSEVDFWLDSRQPGQFAEVMVSPRSQAAVRDWLIEKNLRFRVTINDVEKLIHQQETSLKPSKKSSERLNPLTSGSYENDVQLQQIQRLRDSPINNNNEKNIFGDRPFEEIYKLKGFNYPFGEYTNYATMLRYMRTIEFYYPHLAKLIRIGTTHEGRPIEGLKIGYHVSNSTKRAFWIDGNIHAREWASSHTSLFIINQLIGGYGKDPTITHYMNNLNFLIVPCLNSDGYEYSR
;
A
#
# COMPACT_ATOMS: atom_id res chain seq x y z
N MET A 1 -12.48 20.76 47.29
CA MET A 1 -13.06 20.17 46.06
C MET A 1 -12.14 20.17 44.83
N ARG A 2 -11.23 21.15 44.63
CA ARG A 2 -10.30 21.18 43.47
C ARG A 2 -9.19 20.12 43.53
N ILE A 3 -8.61 19.86 44.70
CA ILE A 3 -7.52 18.88 44.89
C ILE A 3 -7.99 17.45 44.60
N PHE A 4 -9.20 17.09 45.03
CA PHE A 4 -9.78 15.76 44.81
C PHE A 4 -10.02 15.47 43.31
N LYS A 5 -10.42 16.48 42.53
CA LYS A 5 -10.56 16.35 41.07
C LYS A 5 -9.20 16.17 40.36
N ILE A 6 -8.14 16.83 40.81
CA ILE A 6 -6.80 16.69 40.24
C ILE A 6 -6.24 15.30 40.53
N VAL A 7 -6.41 14.77 41.75
CA VAL A 7 -5.98 13.41 42.11
C VAL A 7 -6.73 12.36 41.29
N LEU A 8 -8.05 12.51 41.12
CA LEU A 8 -8.85 11.61 40.27
C LEU A 8 -8.44 11.65 38.80
N LEU A 9 -8.06 12.82 38.28
CA LEU A 9 -7.65 12.98 36.88
C LEU A 9 -6.24 12.43 36.65
N ILE A 10 -5.33 12.59 37.61
CA ILE A 10 -4.01 11.94 37.60
C ILE A 10 -4.16 10.42 37.75
N LEU A 11 -5.02 9.94 38.65
CA LEU A 11 -5.29 8.51 38.81
C LEU A 11 -5.91 7.91 37.55
N TYR A 12 -6.84 8.61 36.90
CA TYR A 12 -7.44 8.21 35.63
C TYR A 12 -6.43 8.20 34.48
N LEU A 13 -5.56 9.21 34.38
CA LEU A 13 -4.46 9.23 33.40
C LEU A 13 -3.41 8.13 33.65
N ILE A 14 -3.15 7.79 34.91
CA ILE A 14 -2.27 6.67 35.29
C ILE A 14 -2.94 5.34 34.93
N ILE A 15 -4.24 5.17 35.18
CA ILE A 15 -5.00 3.95 34.86
C ILE A 15 -5.13 3.77 33.34
N ASP A 16 -5.46 4.83 32.58
CA ASP A 16 -5.52 4.78 31.12
C ASP A 16 -4.13 4.52 30.52
N GLY A 17 -3.08 5.15 31.06
CA GLY A 17 -1.69 4.87 30.65
C GLY A 17 -1.23 3.45 30.96
N PHE A 18 -1.64 2.87 32.10
CA PHE A 18 -1.39 1.47 32.43
C PHE A 18 -2.21 0.50 31.57
N SER A 19 -3.43 0.88 31.21
CA SER A 19 -4.32 0.08 30.36
C SER A 19 -3.84 -0.02 28.92
N GLU A 20 -3.15 1.01 28.40
CA GLU A 20 -2.54 0.96 27.07
C GLU A 20 -1.35 -0.01 27.02
N ASP A 21 -0.55 -0.09 28.10
CA ASP A 21 0.59 -1.01 28.20
C ASP A 21 0.17 -2.48 28.43
N LEU A 22 -1.01 -2.72 29.00
CA LEU A 22 -1.60 -4.05 29.25
C LEU A 22 -2.39 -4.61 28.06
N LYS A 23 -2.56 -3.85 26.99
CA LYS A 23 -3.32 -4.31 25.83
C LYS A 23 -2.50 -5.38 25.09
N GLU A 24 -3.07 -6.57 24.94
CA GLU A 24 -2.45 -7.68 24.20
C GLU A 24 -2.44 -7.40 22.69
N THR A 25 -1.59 -6.47 22.25
CA THR A 25 -1.45 -6.05 20.84
C THR A 25 -0.13 -6.53 20.25
N PHE A 26 -0.09 -6.77 18.94
CA PHE A 26 1.18 -7.00 18.25
C PHE A 26 2.02 -5.72 18.23
N LYS A 27 3.32 -5.86 18.51
CA LYS A 27 4.29 -4.76 18.52
C LYS A 27 5.40 -4.99 17.52
N VAL A 28 5.94 -3.92 16.94
CA VAL A 28 7.12 -4.00 16.06
C VAL A 28 8.34 -3.45 16.79
N PHE A 29 9.37 -4.29 16.89
CA PHE A 29 10.67 -3.98 17.46
C PHE A 29 11.64 -3.64 16.33
N ARG A 30 12.27 -2.47 16.41
CA ARG A 30 13.43 -2.13 15.60
C ARG A 30 14.70 -2.44 16.37
N ILE A 31 15.49 -3.37 15.85
CA ILE A 31 16.72 -3.88 16.47
C ILE A 31 17.93 -3.37 15.69
N PHE A 32 18.97 -2.94 16.39
CA PHE A 32 20.16 -2.29 15.83
C PHE A 32 21.42 -3.15 16.05
N PRO A 33 21.66 -4.17 15.19
CA PRO A 33 22.85 -5.00 15.27
C PRO A 33 24.12 -4.19 14.94
N ARG A 34 25.18 -4.37 15.74
CA ARG A 34 26.43 -3.59 15.65
C ARG A 34 27.57 -4.38 15.03
N ASP A 35 27.51 -5.70 15.11
CA ASP A 35 28.55 -6.61 14.62
C ASP A 35 27.92 -7.90 14.10
N TRP A 36 28.77 -8.80 13.59
CA TRP A 36 28.33 -10.07 13.02
C TRP A 36 27.73 -11.03 14.06
N ARG A 37 28.06 -10.89 15.35
CA ARG A 37 27.47 -11.69 16.41
C ARG A 37 26.02 -11.28 16.62
N ASP A 38 25.72 -9.99 16.60
CA ASP A 38 24.35 -9.49 16.66
C ASP A 38 23.52 -10.01 15.47
N ILE A 39 24.10 -10.08 14.26
CA ILE A 39 23.45 -10.66 13.07
C ILE A 39 23.16 -12.17 13.25
N GLN A 40 24.13 -12.93 13.77
CA GLN A 40 23.92 -14.35 14.07
C GLN A 40 22.86 -14.59 15.15
N ASN A 41 22.83 -13.73 16.17
CA ASN A 41 21.78 -13.75 17.19
C ASN A 41 20.40 -13.56 16.53
N LEU A 42 20.22 -12.57 15.64
CA LEU A 42 18.95 -12.37 14.94
C LEU A 42 18.53 -13.58 14.08
N ALA A 43 19.49 -14.23 13.41
CA ALA A 43 19.21 -15.47 12.69
C ALA A 43 18.78 -16.61 13.63
N THR A 44 19.35 -16.67 14.83
CA THR A 44 18.96 -17.64 15.87
C THR A 44 17.54 -17.37 16.35
N LEU A 45 17.20 -16.11 16.67
CA LEU A 45 15.84 -15.72 17.06
C LEU A 45 14.81 -16.15 16.02
N ARG A 46 15.11 -15.95 14.72
CA ARG A 46 14.28 -16.40 13.62
C ARG A 46 14.10 -17.91 13.58
N SER A 47 15.20 -18.67 13.75
CA SER A 47 15.14 -20.14 13.70
C SER A 47 14.42 -20.78 14.89
N MET A 48 14.37 -20.09 16.03
CA MET A 48 13.78 -20.60 17.26
C MET A 48 12.33 -20.18 17.47
N SER A 49 11.82 -19.25 16.66
CA SER A 49 10.48 -18.71 16.81
C SER A 49 9.55 -19.25 15.72
N GLU A 50 8.29 -19.46 16.08
CA GLU A 50 7.24 -19.70 15.09
C GLU A 50 6.91 -18.38 14.37
N ASP A 51 6.66 -18.45 13.07
CA ASP A 51 6.34 -17.26 12.24
C ASP A 51 5.09 -16.50 12.75
N SER A 52 4.17 -17.17 13.45
CA SER A 52 3.00 -16.56 14.09
C SER A 52 3.32 -15.76 15.36
N GLU A 53 4.47 -16.02 15.97
CA GLU A 53 4.90 -15.40 17.22
C GLU A 53 5.92 -14.29 16.98
N VAL A 54 6.80 -14.47 15.98
CA VAL A 54 7.87 -13.53 15.61
C VAL A 54 8.01 -13.47 14.09
N ASP A 55 7.61 -12.34 13.48
CA ASP A 55 7.63 -12.13 12.03
C ASP A 55 8.62 -11.01 11.66
N PHE A 56 9.62 -11.34 10.84
CA PHE A 56 10.61 -10.39 10.36
C PHE A 56 10.04 -9.60 9.17
N TRP A 57 9.73 -8.33 9.41
CA TRP A 57 9.31 -7.39 8.38
C TRP A 57 10.50 -6.87 7.58
N LEU A 58 11.62 -6.63 8.26
CA LEU A 58 12.88 -6.27 7.64
C LEU A 58 14.02 -7.06 8.26
N ASP A 59 14.72 -7.82 7.43
CA ASP A 59 15.96 -8.49 7.83
C ASP A 59 17.13 -7.49 7.86
N SER A 60 17.98 -7.64 8.89
CA SER A 60 19.32 -7.06 8.86
C SER A 60 20.32 -8.11 8.39
N ARG A 61 21.00 -7.83 7.27
CA ARG A 61 21.98 -8.76 6.67
C ARG A 61 23.43 -8.37 6.95
N GLN A 62 23.64 -7.19 7.52
CA GLN A 62 24.98 -6.67 7.82
C GLN A 62 24.96 -5.73 9.03
N PRO A 63 26.08 -5.62 9.76
CA PRO A 63 26.21 -4.68 10.86
C PRO A 63 25.84 -3.24 10.48
N GLY A 64 25.15 -2.53 11.38
CA GLY A 64 24.72 -1.14 11.17
C GLY A 64 23.39 -0.98 10.43
N GLN A 65 22.87 -2.03 9.78
CA GLN A 65 21.50 -2.05 9.26
C GLN A 65 20.54 -2.50 10.38
N PHE A 66 19.43 -1.80 10.59
CA PHE A 66 18.43 -2.26 11.55
C PHE A 66 17.56 -3.39 11.00
N ALA A 67 17.05 -4.24 11.88
CA ALA A 67 15.98 -5.19 11.59
C ALA A 67 14.66 -4.67 12.16
N GLU A 68 13.54 -5.07 11.57
CA GLU A 68 12.19 -4.82 12.11
C GLU A 68 11.45 -6.13 12.25
N VAL A 69 10.96 -6.39 13.47
CA VAL A 69 10.39 -7.67 13.87
C VAL A 69 9.06 -7.41 14.57
N MET A 70 7.98 -7.92 14.00
CA MET A 70 6.67 -7.96 14.64
C MET A 70 6.64 -9.12 15.63
N VAL A 71 6.15 -8.87 16.85
CA VAL A 71 6.10 -9.85 17.93
C VAL A 71 4.68 -9.93 18.48
N SER A 72 4.18 -11.15 18.62
CA SER A 72 2.86 -11.43 19.23
C SER A 72 2.80 -10.96 20.67
N PRO A 73 1.61 -10.66 21.22
CA PRO A 73 1.44 -10.32 22.63
C PRO A 73 2.05 -11.34 23.59
N ARG A 74 1.91 -12.63 23.29
CA ARG A 74 2.37 -13.75 24.12
C ARG A 74 3.89 -13.81 24.21
N SER A 75 4.58 -13.47 23.12
CA SER A 75 6.04 -13.62 23.00
C SER A 75 6.82 -12.34 23.33
N GLN A 76 6.16 -11.20 23.58
CA GLN A 76 6.86 -9.91 23.79
C GLN A 76 7.82 -9.93 24.96
N ALA A 77 7.40 -10.48 26.11
CA ALA A 77 8.24 -10.54 27.29
C ALA A 77 9.49 -11.40 27.01
N ALA A 78 9.28 -12.60 26.47
CA ALA A 78 10.37 -13.51 26.13
C ALA A 78 11.35 -12.91 25.11
N VAL A 79 10.85 -12.29 24.03
CA VAL A 79 11.71 -11.65 23.02
C VAL A 79 12.44 -10.44 23.59
N ARG A 80 11.77 -9.61 24.39
CA ARG A 80 12.38 -8.45 25.04
C ARG A 80 13.51 -8.88 25.97
N ASP A 81 13.27 -9.86 26.83
CA ASP A 81 14.25 -10.35 27.78
C ASP A 81 15.44 -11.00 27.06
N TRP A 82 15.18 -11.75 26.00
CA TRP A 82 16.23 -12.32 25.15
C TRP A 82 17.09 -11.23 24.49
N LEU A 83 16.49 -10.16 23.96
CA LEU A 83 17.22 -9.03 23.38
C LEU A 83 18.11 -8.34 24.43
N ILE A 84 17.62 -8.18 25.66
CA ILE A 84 18.38 -7.63 26.79
C ILE A 84 19.54 -8.55 27.17
N GLU A 85 19.30 -9.86 27.28
CA GLU A 85 20.32 -10.88 27.59
C GLU A 85 21.45 -10.87 26.57
N LYS A 86 21.12 -10.76 25.27
CA LYS A 86 22.10 -10.67 24.19
C LYS A 86 22.74 -9.28 24.06
N ASN A 87 22.39 -8.33 24.92
CA ASN A 87 22.85 -6.94 24.87
C ASN A 87 22.60 -6.27 23.51
N LEU A 88 21.47 -6.63 22.87
CA LEU A 88 21.03 -6.05 21.59
C LEU A 88 20.29 -4.74 21.85
N ARG A 89 20.68 -3.68 21.14
CA ARG A 89 19.96 -2.41 21.21
C ARG A 89 18.68 -2.51 20.39
N PHE A 90 17.55 -2.17 20.98
CA PHE A 90 16.27 -2.12 20.27
C PHE A 90 15.39 -0.96 20.75
N ARG A 91 14.33 -0.67 19.99
CA ARG A 91 13.22 0.19 20.40
C ARG A 91 11.92 -0.35 19.81
N VAL A 92 10.78 -0.06 20.44
CA VAL A 92 9.48 -0.32 19.84
C VAL A 92 9.16 0.80 18.85
N THR A 93 8.85 0.46 17.61
CA THR A 93 8.47 1.42 16.55
C THR A 93 6.97 1.47 16.30
N ILE A 94 6.28 0.34 16.50
CA ILE A 94 4.82 0.26 16.42
C ILE A 94 4.32 -0.41 17.71
N ASN A 95 3.53 0.32 18.49
CA ASN A 95 3.01 -0.15 19.77
C ASN A 95 1.69 -0.95 19.65
N ASP A 96 0.98 -0.78 18.54
CA ASP A 96 -0.31 -1.45 18.29
C ASP A 96 -0.50 -1.59 16.77
N VAL A 97 -0.10 -2.75 16.23
CA VAL A 97 -0.28 -3.06 14.80
C VAL A 97 -1.77 -3.18 14.45
N GLU A 98 -2.59 -3.72 15.35
CA GLU A 98 -4.04 -3.89 15.14
C GLU A 98 -4.72 -2.53 14.94
N LYS A 99 -4.32 -1.52 15.70
CA LYS A 99 -4.80 -0.14 15.51
C LYS A 99 -4.51 0.38 14.11
N LEU A 100 -3.34 0.08 13.53
CA LEU A 100 -3.00 0.52 12.17
C LEU A 100 -3.83 -0.22 11.12
N ILE A 101 -4.07 -1.53 11.32
CA ILE A 101 -4.95 -2.33 10.45
C ILE A 101 -6.37 -1.76 10.48
N HIS A 102 -6.95 -1.54 11.67
CA HIS A 102 -8.27 -0.94 11.79
C HIS A 102 -8.36 0.47 11.21
N GLN A 103 -7.32 1.30 11.36
CA GLN A 103 -7.28 2.62 10.72
C GLN A 103 -7.31 2.49 9.19
N GLN A 104 -6.55 1.56 8.63
CA GLN A 104 -6.59 1.25 7.20
C GLN A 104 -7.99 0.81 6.79
N GLU A 105 -8.59 -0.19 7.45
CA GLU A 105 -9.92 -0.71 7.12
C GLU A 105 -11.05 0.33 7.27
N THR A 106 -10.97 1.19 8.29
CA THR A 106 -12.00 2.21 8.57
C THR A 106 -11.88 3.43 7.66
N SER A 107 -10.67 3.80 7.24
CA SER A 107 -10.44 4.86 6.23
C SER A 107 -11.12 4.56 4.87
N LEU A 108 -11.43 3.29 4.61
CA LEU A 108 -12.09 2.80 3.39
C LEU A 108 -13.63 2.89 3.45
N LYS A 109 -14.24 3.15 4.61
CA LYS A 109 -15.70 3.33 4.70
C LYS A 109 -16.04 4.79 4.39
N PRO A 110 -16.86 5.10 3.36
CA PRO A 110 -17.30 6.47 3.14
C PRO A 110 -18.04 6.96 4.38
N SER A 111 -17.50 8.01 5.01
CA SER A 111 -18.18 8.74 6.08
C SER A 111 -19.56 9.16 5.59
N LYS A 112 -20.63 8.67 6.23
CA LYS A 112 -22.00 9.15 6.02
C LYS A 112 -22.22 10.59 6.51
N LYS A 113 -21.17 11.33 6.89
CA LYS A 113 -21.23 12.69 7.47
C LYS A 113 -20.48 13.72 6.63
N SER A 114 -20.82 13.88 5.36
CA SER A 114 -20.33 15.02 4.54
C SER A 114 -21.48 15.85 3.94
N SER A 115 -22.54 16.05 4.73
CA SER A 115 -23.59 17.05 4.43
C SER A 115 -23.71 18.15 5.49
N GLU A 116 -22.70 18.36 6.32
CA GLU A 116 -22.64 19.52 7.22
C GLU A 116 -21.50 20.44 6.80
N ARG A 117 -21.87 21.67 6.44
CA ARG A 117 -20.99 22.75 6.01
C ARG A 117 -19.91 23.00 7.07
N LEU A 118 -18.63 22.84 6.70
CA LEU A 118 -17.49 23.20 7.52
C LEU A 118 -17.39 24.73 7.64
N ASN A 119 -17.53 25.26 8.86
CA ASN A 119 -17.10 26.60 9.21
C ASN A 119 -15.57 26.58 9.45
N PRO A 120 -14.78 27.44 8.79
CA PRO A 120 -13.34 27.47 9.02
C PRO A 120 -13.05 28.44 10.16
N LEU A 121 -12.60 27.92 11.31
CA LEU A 121 -11.76 28.59 12.31
C LEU A 121 -11.57 27.67 13.52
N THR A 122 -10.45 26.93 13.55
CA THR A 122 -9.57 26.74 14.73
C THR A 122 -8.42 25.78 14.41
N SER A 123 -7.21 26.33 14.45
CA SER A 123 -5.91 25.76 14.85
C SER A 123 -5.56 24.29 14.58
N GLY A 124 -4.56 24.10 13.70
CA GLY A 124 -3.40 23.22 13.93
C GLY A 124 -3.42 21.84 13.29
N SER A 125 -2.75 21.68 12.13
CA SER A 125 -1.99 20.46 11.74
C SER A 125 -1.48 20.55 10.30
N TYR A 126 -0.31 21.18 10.10
CA TYR A 126 0.38 21.20 8.80
C TYR A 126 0.67 19.79 8.23
N GLU A 127 0.71 18.74 9.07
CA GLU A 127 0.85 17.34 8.63
C GLU A 127 -0.43 16.76 8.01
N ASN A 128 -1.62 17.18 8.47
CA ASN A 128 -2.89 16.68 7.93
C ASN A 128 -3.16 17.24 6.53
N ASP A 129 -2.73 18.46 6.23
CA ASP A 129 -2.93 19.09 4.93
C ASP A 129 -2.10 18.43 3.82
N VAL A 130 -0.87 17.98 4.12
CA VAL A 130 -0.01 17.29 3.14
C VAL A 130 -0.57 15.91 2.80
N GLN A 131 -1.04 15.17 3.81
CA GLN A 131 -1.64 13.85 3.61
C GLN A 131 -2.97 13.94 2.86
N LEU A 132 -3.79 14.96 3.16
CA LEU A 132 -5.03 15.23 2.42
C LEU A 132 -4.75 15.62 0.96
N GLN A 133 -3.76 16.48 0.69
CA GLN A 133 -3.37 16.82 -0.68
C GLN A 133 -2.80 15.62 -1.45
N GLN A 134 -2.09 14.70 -0.79
CA GLN A 134 -1.58 13.48 -1.41
C GLN A 134 -2.70 12.49 -1.70
N ILE A 135 -3.65 12.31 -0.78
CA ILE A 135 -4.86 11.51 -0.99
C ILE A 135 -5.73 12.11 -2.09
N GLN A 136 -5.82 13.45 -2.17
CA GLN A 136 -6.58 14.13 -3.21
C GLN A 136 -5.92 13.96 -4.59
N ARG A 137 -4.58 14.06 -4.68
CA ARG A 137 -3.83 13.76 -5.91
C ARG A 137 -3.97 12.30 -6.36
N LEU A 138 -4.08 11.35 -5.42
CA LEU A 138 -4.38 9.96 -5.77
C LEU A 138 -5.79 9.82 -6.33
N ARG A 139 -6.77 10.57 -5.80
CA ARG A 139 -8.16 10.55 -6.29
C ARG A 139 -8.33 11.21 -7.67
N ASP A 140 -7.49 12.19 -8.00
CA ASP A 140 -7.49 12.86 -9.30
C ASP A 140 -6.75 12.01 -10.36
N SER A 141 -7.45 11.02 -10.92
CA SER A 141 -6.91 10.21 -12.03
C SER A 141 -6.76 11.07 -13.30
N PRO A 142 -5.61 11.03 -14.03
CA PRO A 142 -5.43 11.76 -15.29
C PRO A 142 -6.35 11.27 -16.40
N ILE A 143 -6.82 10.02 -16.29
CA ILE A 143 -7.83 9.46 -17.19
C ILE A 143 -9.22 10.05 -16.85
N ASN A 144 -9.41 10.55 -15.62
CA ASN A 144 -10.69 11.04 -15.11
C ASN A 144 -10.90 12.58 -15.23
N ASN A 145 -10.12 13.32 -16.02
CA ASN A 145 -10.25 14.78 -16.14
C ASN A 145 -11.23 15.21 -17.26
N ASN A 146 -12.44 15.65 -16.87
CA ASN A 146 -13.64 15.99 -17.68
C ASN A 146 -13.49 16.97 -18.87
N ASN A 147 -12.30 17.44 -19.23
CA ASN A 147 -12.11 18.57 -20.15
C ASN A 147 -11.67 18.22 -21.57
N GLU A 148 -11.69 16.94 -21.99
CA GLU A 148 -11.00 16.55 -23.23
C GLU A 148 -11.92 16.22 -24.40
N LYS A 149 -11.69 16.96 -25.50
CA LYS A 149 -12.19 16.66 -26.83
C LYS A 149 -11.42 15.47 -27.41
N ASN A 150 -12.20 14.50 -27.91
CA ASN A 150 -11.78 13.25 -28.54
C ASN A 150 -10.57 13.37 -29.47
N ILE A 151 -9.43 12.81 -29.04
CA ILE A 151 -8.31 12.48 -29.92
C ILE A 151 -8.49 11.06 -30.51
N PHE A 152 -9.32 10.19 -29.90
CA PHE A 152 -9.49 8.80 -30.33
C PHE A 152 -10.93 8.29 -30.16
N GLY A 153 -11.72 8.36 -31.24
CA GLY A 153 -12.93 7.55 -31.46
C GLY A 153 -14.23 7.97 -30.74
N ASP A 154 -15.14 8.60 -31.50
CA ASP A 154 -16.61 8.80 -31.45
C ASP A 154 -17.48 8.62 -30.19
N ARG A 155 -17.02 8.13 -29.03
CA ARG A 155 -17.84 8.13 -27.80
C ARG A 155 -17.60 9.39 -26.99
N PRO A 156 -18.65 10.12 -26.58
CA PRO A 156 -18.49 11.26 -25.68
C PRO A 156 -17.87 10.81 -24.36
N PHE A 157 -16.79 11.47 -23.95
CA PHE A 157 -16.08 11.20 -22.71
C PHE A 157 -17.01 11.15 -21.48
N GLU A 158 -18.06 11.98 -21.45
CA GLU A 158 -19.09 12.00 -20.40
C GLU A 158 -19.87 10.69 -20.23
N GLU A 159 -20.00 9.86 -21.28
CA GLU A 159 -20.66 8.56 -21.17
C GLU A 159 -19.75 7.50 -20.51
N ILE A 160 -18.44 7.66 -20.65
CA ILE A 160 -17.43 6.74 -20.12
C ILE A 160 -17.39 6.79 -18.58
N TYR A 161 -17.53 7.98 -17.98
CA TYR A 161 -17.62 8.14 -16.52
C TYR A 161 -18.86 7.54 -15.90
N LYS A 162 -19.96 7.45 -16.67
CA LYS A 162 -21.21 6.86 -16.20
C LYS A 162 -21.12 5.34 -16.13
N LEU A 163 -20.11 4.72 -16.75
CA LEU A 163 -19.92 3.28 -16.73
C LEU A 163 -19.22 2.87 -15.43
N LYS A 164 -20.01 2.20 -14.58
CA LYS A 164 -19.54 1.50 -13.38
C LYS A 164 -18.42 0.52 -13.77
N GLY A 165 -17.16 0.93 -13.62
CA GLY A 165 -15.99 0.09 -13.92
C GLY A 165 -14.77 0.84 -14.43
N PHE A 166 -14.93 2.05 -15.00
CA PHE A 166 -13.80 2.87 -15.44
C PHE A 166 -13.03 3.49 -14.28
N ASN A 167 -13.76 3.91 -13.25
CA ASN A 167 -13.14 4.56 -12.10
C ASN A 167 -12.55 3.51 -11.15
N TYR A 168 -11.22 3.37 -11.16
CA TYR A 168 -10.49 2.67 -10.11
C TYR A 168 -10.28 3.62 -8.92
N PRO A 169 -10.63 3.23 -7.69
CA PRO A 169 -10.53 4.11 -6.52
C PRO A 169 -9.07 4.19 -6.05
N PHE A 170 -8.28 5.03 -6.74
CA PHE A 170 -6.92 5.33 -6.33
C PHE A 170 -6.91 5.98 -4.94
N GLY A 171 -6.00 5.53 -4.09
CA GLY A 171 -6.00 5.78 -2.64
C GLY A 171 -6.63 4.66 -1.80
N GLU A 172 -7.25 3.66 -2.42
CA GLU A 172 -7.80 2.49 -1.75
C GLU A 172 -7.16 1.18 -2.24
N TYR A 173 -6.99 0.21 -1.35
CA TYR A 173 -6.54 -1.14 -1.72
C TYR A 173 -7.74 -2.03 -2.02
N THR A 174 -8.00 -2.27 -3.31
CA THR A 174 -9.16 -3.04 -3.77
C THR A 174 -8.86 -4.53 -3.89
N ASN A 175 -9.89 -5.37 -3.98
CA ASN A 175 -9.71 -6.77 -4.39
C ASN A 175 -9.13 -6.92 -5.81
N TYR A 176 -8.56 -8.10 -6.10
CA TYR A 176 -7.93 -8.44 -7.38
C TYR A 176 -8.92 -8.38 -8.55
N ALA A 177 -10.17 -8.80 -8.32
CA ALA A 177 -11.23 -8.72 -9.33
C ALA A 177 -11.46 -7.28 -9.83
N THR A 178 -11.35 -6.29 -8.92
CA THR A 178 -11.47 -4.87 -9.26
C THR A 178 -10.26 -4.38 -10.08
N MET A 179 -9.05 -4.84 -9.75
CA MET A 179 -7.83 -4.56 -10.53
C MET A 179 -7.96 -5.11 -11.96
N LEU A 180 -8.40 -6.36 -12.12
CA LEU A 180 -8.61 -6.98 -13.43
C LEU A 180 -9.66 -6.23 -14.24
N ARG A 181 -10.78 -5.84 -13.61
CA ARG A 181 -11.84 -5.07 -14.26
C ARG A 181 -11.31 -3.73 -14.80
N TYR A 182 -10.48 -3.04 -14.02
CA TYR A 182 -9.85 -1.80 -14.44
C TYR A 182 -8.92 -2.00 -15.65
N MET A 183 -8.03 -2.99 -15.61
CA MET A 183 -7.13 -3.28 -16.75
C MET A 183 -7.88 -3.64 -18.03
N ARG A 184 -8.92 -4.49 -17.94
CA ARG A 184 -9.76 -4.85 -19.09
C ARG A 184 -10.52 -3.64 -19.66
N THR A 185 -10.91 -2.73 -18.78
CA THR A 185 -11.57 -1.49 -19.16
C THR A 185 -10.61 -0.57 -19.92
N ILE A 186 -9.35 -0.47 -19.49
CA ILE A 186 -8.31 0.25 -20.24
C ILE A 186 -8.11 -0.34 -21.63
N GLU A 187 -7.95 -1.66 -21.77
CA GLU A 187 -7.82 -2.29 -23.09
C GLU A 187 -9.02 -2.00 -23.99
N PHE A 188 -10.23 -2.05 -23.45
CA PHE A 188 -11.46 -1.79 -24.19
C PHE A 188 -11.51 -0.37 -24.77
N TYR A 189 -11.13 0.64 -23.97
CA TYR A 189 -11.17 2.05 -24.39
C TYR A 189 -9.94 2.50 -25.16
N TYR A 190 -8.78 1.92 -24.89
CA TYR A 190 -7.50 2.31 -25.50
C TYR A 190 -6.84 1.13 -26.22
N PRO A 191 -7.53 0.44 -27.16
CA PRO A 191 -7.04 -0.81 -27.75
C PRO A 191 -5.79 -0.63 -28.64
N HIS A 192 -5.46 0.61 -29.01
CA HIS A 192 -4.25 0.96 -29.76
C HIS A 192 -3.04 1.24 -28.85
N LEU A 193 -3.28 1.48 -27.55
CA LEU A 193 -2.26 1.78 -26.55
C LEU A 193 -2.06 0.63 -25.58
N ALA A 194 -3.09 -0.16 -25.28
CA ALA A 194 -3.05 -1.18 -24.26
C ALA A 194 -3.63 -2.52 -24.76
N LYS A 195 -3.00 -3.61 -24.34
CA LYS A 195 -3.47 -4.98 -24.53
C LYS A 195 -3.30 -5.79 -23.26
N LEU A 196 -4.33 -6.55 -22.89
CA LEU A 196 -4.23 -7.47 -21.77
C LEU A 196 -3.24 -8.58 -22.10
N ILE A 197 -2.37 -8.88 -21.15
CA ILE A 197 -1.46 -10.01 -21.22
C ILE A 197 -1.76 -10.95 -20.07
N ARG A 198 -1.78 -12.25 -20.35
CA ARG A 198 -1.84 -13.31 -19.34
C ARG A 198 -0.54 -14.08 -19.37
N ILE A 199 0.13 -14.14 -18.23
CA ILE A 199 1.45 -14.77 -18.11
C ILE A 199 1.39 -16.14 -17.44
N GLY A 200 0.24 -16.48 -16.85
CA GLY A 200 0.06 -17.76 -16.19
C GLY A 200 -1.25 -17.86 -15.43
N THR A 201 -1.25 -18.79 -14.49
CA THR A 201 -2.34 -19.08 -13.56
C THR A 201 -1.71 -19.34 -12.20
N THR A 202 -2.33 -18.85 -11.14
CA THR A 202 -1.89 -19.07 -9.77
C THR A 202 -2.20 -20.50 -9.31
N HIS A 203 -1.78 -20.83 -8.08
CA HIS A 203 -2.02 -22.15 -7.48
C HIS A 203 -3.52 -22.42 -7.29
N GLU A 204 -4.29 -21.42 -6.86
CA GLU A 204 -5.75 -21.51 -6.68
C GLU A 204 -6.54 -21.24 -7.97
N GLY A 205 -5.88 -21.19 -9.13
CA GLY A 205 -6.55 -21.11 -10.42
C GLY A 205 -6.92 -19.70 -10.89
N ARG A 206 -6.48 -18.63 -10.21
CA ARG A 206 -6.68 -17.25 -10.67
C ARG A 206 -5.76 -16.94 -11.85
N PRO A 207 -6.18 -16.18 -12.86
CA PRO A 207 -5.30 -15.79 -13.94
C PRO A 207 -4.26 -14.78 -13.42
N ILE A 208 -3.02 -14.87 -13.90
CA ILE A 208 -1.99 -13.84 -13.64
C ILE A 208 -1.97 -12.91 -14.85
N GLU A 209 -2.60 -11.75 -14.71
CA GLU A 209 -2.82 -10.78 -15.79
C GLU A 209 -2.12 -9.44 -15.55
N GLY A 210 -1.78 -8.79 -16.64
CA GLY A 210 -1.22 -7.43 -16.69
C GLY A 210 -1.60 -6.73 -17.99
N LEU A 211 -0.97 -5.59 -18.26
CA LEU A 211 -1.12 -4.85 -19.51
C LEU A 211 0.22 -4.70 -20.24
N LYS A 212 0.22 -4.96 -21.55
CA LYS A 212 1.20 -4.42 -22.48
C LYS A 212 0.73 -3.03 -22.90
N ILE A 213 1.55 -2.00 -22.70
CA ILE A 213 1.24 -0.59 -22.97
C ILE A 213 2.30 0.03 -23.90
N GLY A 214 1.87 0.75 -24.93
CA GLY A 214 2.73 1.50 -25.86
C GLY A 214 2.03 1.77 -27.19
N TYR A 215 2.56 2.68 -28.01
CA TYR A 215 2.00 3.00 -29.32
C TYR A 215 2.96 2.61 -30.47
N HIS A 216 2.53 1.94 -31.53
CA HIS A 216 1.34 1.09 -31.59
C HIS A 216 1.53 -0.16 -30.72
N VAL A 217 0.54 -0.53 -29.91
CA VAL A 217 0.67 -1.64 -28.95
C VAL A 217 0.90 -3.01 -29.62
N SER A 218 0.49 -3.16 -30.88
CA SER A 218 0.74 -4.35 -31.69
C SER A 218 2.22 -4.50 -32.07
N ASN A 219 3.00 -3.42 -32.07
CA ASN A 219 4.42 -3.49 -32.42
C ASN A 219 5.20 -4.20 -31.31
N SER A 220 5.69 -5.41 -31.59
CA SER A 220 6.50 -6.23 -30.68
C SER A 220 8.01 -6.07 -30.86
N THR A 221 8.49 -5.27 -31.83
CA THR A 221 9.93 -5.05 -32.06
C THR A 221 10.52 -3.97 -31.17
N LYS A 222 9.68 -3.11 -30.59
CA LYS A 222 10.11 -2.12 -29.60
C LYS A 222 10.67 -2.81 -28.35
N ARG A 223 11.69 -2.19 -27.75
CA ARG A 223 12.25 -2.65 -26.48
C ARG A 223 11.15 -2.69 -25.41
N ALA A 224 11.22 -3.72 -24.58
CA ALA A 224 10.27 -3.96 -23.51
C ALA A 224 10.86 -3.50 -22.16
N PHE A 225 10.04 -2.85 -21.34
CA PHE A 225 10.31 -2.57 -19.94
C PHE A 225 9.28 -3.32 -19.09
N TRP A 226 9.76 -4.15 -18.17
CA TRP A 226 8.92 -4.99 -17.32
C TRP A 226 8.77 -4.34 -15.94
N ILE A 227 7.53 -4.29 -15.45
CA ILE A 227 7.20 -3.84 -14.10
C ILE A 227 6.24 -4.86 -13.50
N ASP A 228 6.55 -5.36 -12.33
CA ASP A 228 5.62 -6.16 -11.54
C ASP A 228 5.44 -5.60 -10.14
N GLY A 229 4.33 -5.99 -9.52
CA GLY A 229 4.04 -5.69 -8.13
C GLY A 229 3.50 -6.90 -7.39
N ASN A 230 3.59 -6.81 -6.07
CA ASN A 230 2.91 -7.70 -5.13
C ASN A 230 3.20 -9.19 -5.38
N ILE A 231 4.49 -9.50 -5.56
CA ILE A 231 4.99 -10.88 -5.47
C ILE A 231 4.90 -11.40 -4.02
N HIS A 232 5.14 -10.51 -3.04
CA HIS A 232 4.80 -10.73 -1.65
C HIS A 232 3.43 -10.10 -1.35
N ALA A 233 2.49 -10.94 -0.89
CA ALA A 233 1.09 -10.58 -0.69
C ALA A 233 0.87 -9.32 0.16
N ARG A 234 1.62 -9.16 1.26
CA ARG A 234 1.46 -8.06 2.24
C ARG A 234 1.94 -6.68 1.76
N GLU A 235 2.62 -6.61 0.61
CA GLU A 235 3.17 -5.37 0.07
C GLU A 235 2.15 -4.62 -0.81
N TRP A 236 0.95 -4.31 -0.29
CA TRP A 236 -0.18 -3.80 -1.08
C TRP A 236 0.11 -2.50 -1.84
N ALA A 237 1.00 -1.66 -1.31
CA ALA A 237 1.44 -0.43 -1.98
C ALA A 237 2.04 -0.69 -3.37
N SER A 238 2.67 -1.85 -3.59
CA SER A 238 3.32 -2.20 -4.86
C SER A 238 2.30 -2.43 -5.99
N SER A 239 1.23 -3.20 -5.74
CA SER A 239 0.18 -3.42 -6.75
C SER A 239 -0.57 -2.13 -7.08
N HIS A 240 -0.87 -1.33 -6.05
CA HIS A 240 -1.50 -0.03 -6.22
C HIS A 240 -0.62 0.94 -7.04
N THR A 241 0.69 0.97 -6.77
CA THR A 241 1.64 1.80 -7.52
C THR A 241 1.74 1.35 -8.98
N SER A 242 1.79 0.04 -9.25
CA SER A 242 1.78 -0.49 -10.62
C SER A 242 0.52 -0.09 -11.40
N LEU A 243 -0.66 -0.13 -10.75
CA LEU A 243 -1.92 0.36 -11.33
C LEU A 243 -1.88 1.88 -11.58
N PHE A 244 -1.25 2.64 -10.68
CA PHE A 244 -1.09 4.08 -10.87
C PHE A 244 -0.14 4.41 -12.03
N ILE A 245 0.94 3.64 -12.22
CA ILE A 245 1.81 3.78 -13.40
C ILE A 245 1.02 3.53 -14.69
N ILE A 246 0.20 2.47 -14.73
CA ILE A 246 -0.72 2.21 -15.85
C ILE A 246 -1.60 3.45 -16.11
N ASN A 247 -2.20 4.00 -15.05
CA ASN A 247 -3.06 5.17 -15.13
C ASN A 247 -2.35 6.40 -15.71
N GLN A 248 -1.12 6.67 -15.27
CA GLN A 248 -0.30 7.78 -15.75
C GLN A 248 0.09 7.60 -17.23
N LEU A 249 0.53 6.40 -17.62
CA LEU A 249 0.91 6.13 -19.01
C LEU A 249 -0.28 6.35 -19.97
N ILE A 250 -1.43 5.78 -19.65
CA ILE A 250 -2.63 5.90 -20.49
C ILE A 250 -3.15 7.35 -20.51
N GLY A 251 -3.28 7.98 -19.35
CA GLY A 251 -3.81 9.33 -19.24
C GLY A 251 -2.86 10.43 -19.72
N GLY A 252 -1.56 10.17 -19.73
CA GLY A 252 -0.52 11.11 -20.17
C GLY A 252 -0.18 11.03 -21.65
N TYR A 253 -0.51 9.93 -22.34
CA TYR A 253 -0.23 9.79 -23.77
C TYR A 253 -0.95 10.86 -24.62
N GLY A 254 -0.19 11.58 -25.44
CA GLY A 254 -0.68 12.70 -26.25
C GLY A 254 -0.78 14.03 -25.50
N LYS A 255 -0.52 14.07 -24.18
CA LYS A 255 -0.57 15.28 -23.34
C LYS A 255 0.79 15.62 -22.77
N ASP A 256 1.42 14.64 -22.14
CA ASP A 256 2.76 14.75 -21.58
C ASP A 256 3.79 14.34 -22.67
N PRO A 257 4.68 15.25 -23.09
CA PRO A 257 5.66 14.95 -24.15
C PRO A 257 6.62 13.82 -23.78
N THR A 258 6.96 13.67 -22.50
CA THR A 258 7.88 12.65 -22.00
C THR A 258 7.22 11.27 -22.04
N ILE A 259 5.99 11.14 -21.52
CA ILE A 259 5.21 9.90 -21.58
C ILE A 259 4.97 9.50 -23.04
N THR A 260 4.59 10.47 -23.88
CA THR A 260 4.34 10.23 -25.31
C THR A 260 5.62 9.73 -26.01
N HIS A 261 6.76 10.36 -25.75
CA HIS A 261 8.05 9.92 -26.28
C HIS A 261 8.37 8.48 -25.87
N TYR A 262 8.23 8.12 -24.59
CA TYR A 262 8.52 6.77 -24.14
C TYR A 262 7.54 5.73 -24.69
N MET A 263 6.24 6.01 -24.72
CA MET A 263 5.26 5.07 -25.25
C MET A 263 5.40 4.83 -26.76
N ASN A 264 5.94 5.80 -27.51
CA ASN A 264 6.26 5.62 -28.93
C ASN A 264 7.47 4.71 -29.16
N ASN A 265 8.44 4.72 -28.24
CA ASN A 265 9.72 4.01 -28.41
C ASN A 265 9.83 2.70 -27.62
N LEU A 266 9.02 2.51 -26.57
CA LEU A 266 9.03 1.36 -25.68
C LEU A 266 7.68 0.65 -25.64
N ASN A 267 7.72 -0.61 -25.21
CA ASN A 267 6.57 -1.34 -24.69
C ASN A 267 6.75 -1.52 -23.17
N PHE A 268 5.76 -1.12 -22.39
CA PHE A 268 5.71 -1.42 -20.96
C PHE A 268 4.89 -2.69 -20.77
N LEU A 269 5.41 -3.69 -20.07
CA LEU A 269 4.65 -4.86 -19.63
C LEU A 269 4.51 -4.74 -18.12
N ILE A 270 3.28 -4.48 -17.67
CA ILE A 270 3.01 -4.19 -16.26
C ILE A 270 2.07 -5.24 -15.71
N VAL A 271 2.52 -5.99 -14.70
CA VAL A 271 1.75 -7.02 -14.00
C VAL A 271 1.55 -6.59 -12.56
N PRO A 272 0.42 -5.94 -12.22
CA PRO A 272 0.30 -5.29 -10.92
C PRO A 272 0.31 -6.24 -9.71
N CYS A 273 -0.14 -7.48 -9.90
CA CYS A 273 -0.25 -8.44 -8.79
C CYS A 273 0.17 -9.83 -9.27
N LEU A 274 1.43 -10.20 -9.01
CA LEU A 274 1.96 -11.52 -9.32
C LEU A 274 1.40 -12.62 -8.42
N ASN A 275 1.19 -12.32 -7.14
CA ASN A 275 0.70 -13.26 -6.15
C ASN A 275 -0.75 -12.92 -5.73
N SER A 276 -1.70 -13.09 -6.66
CA SER A 276 -3.11 -12.73 -6.40
C SER A 276 -3.82 -13.65 -5.40
N ASP A 277 -3.38 -14.90 -5.24
CA ASP A 277 -3.90 -15.79 -4.19
C ASP A 277 -3.52 -15.26 -2.80
N GLY A 278 -2.24 -14.99 -2.58
CA GLY A 278 -1.76 -14.43 -1.32
C GLY A 278 -2.32 -13.04 -1.05
N TYR A 279 -2.44 -12.20 -2.08
CA TYR A 279 -3.04 -10.87 -1.95
C TYR A 279 -4.48 -10.95 -1.42
N GLU A 280 -5.33 -11.79 -2.02
CA GLU A 280 -6.71 -11.99 -1.54
C GLU A 280 -6.76 -12.64 -0.17
N TYR A 281 -5.80 -13.50 0.19
CA TYR A 281 -5.70 -14.04 1.54
C TYR A 281 -5.39 -12.96 2.59
N SER A 282 -4.52 -12.00 2.24
CA SER A 282 -4.07 -10.97 3.19
C SER A 282 -5.07 -9.84 3.45
N ARG A 283 -6.05 -9.64 2.56
CA ARG A 283 -6.92 -8.44 2.47
C ARG A 283 -8.30 -8.62 3.08
#